data_AF-A0A419SMS7-F1
#
_entry.id   AF-A0A419SMS7-F1
#
_cell.length_a   1.000
_cell.length_b   1.000
_cell.length_c   1.000
_cell.angle_alpha   90.00
_cell.angle_beta   90.00
_cell.angle_gamma   90.00
#
_symmetry.space_group_name_H-M   'P 1'
#
loop_
_entity.id
_entity.type
_entity.pdbx_description
1 polymer ?
#
loop_
_entity_poly.entity_id
_entity_poly.type
_entity_poly.pdbx_seq_one_letter_code
_entity_poly.pdbx_strand_id
1 'polypeptide(L)'
;MISLRYHIITIAAVFLSLGLGIILGGSIGQNWINEKQQTLLVGLEEKYDQALQSNAKLQNQIQELSGRIEQANEEFSAFVSKGFMPDLQEKTIGLWMNQGLKDEFIRPFLESVGMKVILIDESLPSPLPAYPILFVGAQRPNWAHEWAEELTLQVEKANLTPAEQGKLLERIQQVYQEQNHEY
;
A
#
# COMPACT_ATOMS: atom_id res chain seq x y z
N MET A 1 17.77 45.19 66.30
CA MET A 1 16.89 44.34 67.13
C MET A 1 16.04 43.49 66.20
N ILE A 2 16.29 42.19 66.13
CA ILE A 2 15.45 41.26 65.36
C ILE A 2 14.08 41.23 66.02
N SER A 3 13.03 41.54 65.27
CA SER A 3 11.67 41.63 65.81
C SER A 3 11.12 40.24 66.14
N LEU A 4 10.35 40.12 67.23
CA LEU A 4 9.73 38.87 67.72
C LEU A 4 9.02 38.06 66.60
N ARG A 5 8.47 38.77 65.59
CA ARG A 5 7.83 38.19 64.41
C ARG A 5 8.75 37.26 63.63
N TYR A 6 10.04 37.61 63.48
CA TYR A 6 11.01 36.79 62.77
C TYR A 6 11.29 35.46 63.48
N HIS A 7 11.36 35.47 64.82
CA HIS A 7 11.56 34.23 65.60
C HIS A 7 10.38 33.27 65.49
N ILE A 8 9.15 33.78 65.50
CA ILE A 8 7.96 32.93 65.34
C ILE A 8 7.93 32.30 63.94
N ILE A 9 8.27 33.07 62.91
CA ILE A 9 8.30 32.57 61.53
C ILE A 9 9.37 31.50 61.34
N THR A 10 10.59 31.68 61.89
CA THR A 10 11.65 30.68 61.76
C THR A 10 11.35 29.42 62.56
N ILE A 11 10.79 29.52 63.76
CA ILE A 11 10.36 28.35 64.53
C ILE A 11 9.25 27.59 63.80
N ALA A 12 8.25 28.30 63.25
CA ALA A 12 7.19 27.69 62.46
C ALA A 12 7.76 26.96 61.22
N ALA A 13 8.72 27.56 60.53
CA ALA A 13 9.38 26.94 59.37
C ALA A 13 10.17 25.67 59.74
N VAL A 14 10.86 25.66 60.88
CA VAL A 14 11.58 24.48 61.38
C VAL A 14 10.61 23.34 61.71
N PHE A 15 9.49 23.65 62.39
CA PHE A 15 8.47 22.63 62.69
C PHE A 15 7.78 22.10 61.44
N LEU A 16 7.51 22.95 60.43
CA LEU A 16 6.96 22.54 59.15
C LEU A 16 7.91 21.60 58.39
N SER A 17 9.19 21.95 58.35
CA SER A 17 10.23 21.12 57.74
C SER A 17 10.35 19.76 58.42
N LEU A 18 10.29 19.74 59.76
CA LEU A 18 10.33 18.50 60.54
C LEU A 18 9.08 17.63 60.30
N GLY A 19 7.89 18.24 60.29
CA GLY A 19 6.63 17.54 60.02
C GLY A 19 6.61 16.94 58.62
N LEU A 20 7.03 17.69 57.61
CA LEU A 20 7.18 17.19 56.24
C LEU A 20 8.23 16.08 56.16
N GLY A 21 9.36 16.23 56.84
CA GLY A 21 10.41 15.21 56.89
C GLY A 21 9.93 13.89 57.49
N ILE A 22 9.10 13.94 58.54
CA ILE A 22 8.53 12.73 59.17
C ILE A 22 7.45 12.10 58.28
N ILE A 23 6.64 12.90 57.59
CA ILE A 23 5.60 12.36 56.69
C ILE A 23 6.24 11.71 55.46
N LEU A 24 7.26 12.34 54.88
CA LEU A 24 7.96 11.86 53.69
C LEU A 24 8.94 10.71 54.01
N GLY A 25 9.66 10.79 55.13
CA GLY A 25 10.67 9.80 55.53
C GLY A 25 10.15 8.74 56.50
N GLY A 26 8.95 8.91 57.04
CA GLY A 26 8.28 7.92 57.88
C GLY A 26 7.54 6.87 57.05
N SER A 27 7.13 5.79 57.73
CA SER A 27 6.44 4.64 57.10
C SER A 27 5.17 5.02 56.31
N ILE A 28 4.53 6.14 56.64
CA ILE A 28 3.33 6.64 55.97
C ILE A 28 3.62 7.06 54.52
N GLY A 29 4.67 7.86 54.28
CA GLY A 29 5.03 8.33 52.95
C GLY A 29 5.54 7.20 52.05
N GLN A 30 6.29 6.26 52.63
CA GLN A 30 6.82 5.10 51.92
C GLN A 30 5.70 4.20 51.36
N ASN A 31 4.67 3.93 52.17
CA ASN A 31 3.54 3.10 51.74
C ASN A 31 2.76 3.73 50.58
N TRP A 32 2.49 5.04 50.65
CA TRP A 32 1.78 5.74 49.59
C TRP A 32 2.56 5.75 48.26
N ILE A 33 3.88 5.93 48.31
CA ILE A 33 4.75 5.87 47.13
C ILE A 33 4.75 4.45 46.53
N ASN A 34 4.87 3.43 47.37
CA ASN A 34 4.88 2.03 46.93
C ASN A 34 3.56 1.65 46.24
N GLU A 35 2.41 2.04 46.80
CA GLU A 35 1.09 1.79 46.17
C GLU A 35 0.98 2.46 44.80
N LYS A 36 1.47 3.70 44.68
CA LYS A 36 1.48 4.41 43.38
C LYS A 36 2.40 3.74 42.37
N GLN A 37 3.58 3.30 42.77
CA GLN A 37 4.50 2.57 41.90
C GLN A 37 3.89 1.23 41.43
N GLN A 38 3.26 0.49 42.33
CA GLN A 38 2.60 -0.77 41.99
C GLN A 38 1.46 -0.55 40.99
N THR A 39 0.64 0.48 41.20
CA THR A 39 -0.46 0.82 40.28
C THR A 39 0.07 1.20 38.89
N LEU A 40 1.18 1.95 38.82
CA LEU A 40 1.81 2.31 37.56
C LEU A 40 2.39 1.09 36.83
N LEU A 41 3.01 0.16 37.57
CA LEU A 41 3.54 -1.09 37.00
C LEU A 41 2.42 -1.95 36.42
N VAL A 42 1.32 -2.15 37.16
CA VAL A 42 0.15 -2.88 36.67
C VAL A 42 -0.43 -2.23 35.41
N GLY A 43 -0.56 -0.91 35.38
CA GLY A 43 -1.04 -0.20 34.21
C GLY A 43 -0.09 -0.25 33.00
N LEU A 44 1.22 -0.39 33.24
CA LEU A 44 2.21 -0.60 32.17
C LEU A 44 2.16 -2.03 31.63
N GLU A 45 2.01 -3.01 32.52
CA GLU A 45 1.87 -4.43 32.17
C GLU A 45 0.61 -4.64 31.32
N GLU A 46 -0.53 -4.08 31.73
CA GLU A 46 -1.77 -4.17 30.95
C GLU A 46 -1.64 -3.52 29.56
N LYS A 47 -0.99 -2.35 29.47
CA LYS A 47 -0.73 -1.70 28.17
C LYS A 47 0.23 -2.50 27.29
N TYR A 48 1.23 -3.13 27.89
CA TYR A 48 2.17 -3.98 27.19
C TYR A 48 1.49 -5.23 26.63
N ASP A 49 0.63 -5.88 27.42
CA ASP A 49 -0.15 -7.03 27.00
C ASP A 49 -1.13 -6.68 25.87
N GLN A 50 -1.83 -5.54 25.99
CA GLN A 50 -2.68 -5.03 24.92
C GLN A 50 -1.89 -4.77 23.63
N ALA A 51 -0.68 -4.22 23.73
CA ALA A 51 0.18 -3.98 22.57
C ALA A 51 0.63 -5.29 21.92
N LEU A 52 1.00 -6.31 22.71
CA LEU A 52 1.34 -7.65 22.21
C LEU A 52 0.15 -8.30 21.49
N GLN A 53 -1.04 -8.25 22.07
CA GLN A 53 -2.25 -8.80 21.45
C GLN A 53 -2.59 -8.07 20.14
N SER A 54 -2.49 -6.74 20.12
CA SER A 54 -2.71 -5.95 18.90
C SER A 54 -1.71 -6.31 17.81
N ASN A 55 -0.42 -6.45 18.15
CA ASN A 55 0.61 -6.87 17.21
C ASN A 55 0.35 -8.27 16.65
N ALA A 56 0.00 -9.23 17.50
CA ALA A 56 -0.35 -10.59 17.05
C ALA A 56 -1.56 -10.59 16.11
N LYS A 57 -2.59 -9.78 16.43
CA LYS A 57 -3.77 -9.62 15.57
C LYS A 57 -3.42 -9.00 14.21
N LEU A 58 -2.60 -7.94 14.20
CA LEU A 58 -2.15 -7.30 12.97
C LEU A 58 -1.32 -8.25 12.11
N GLN A 59 -0.43 -9.04 12.72
CA GLN A 59 0.37 -10.04 12.02
C GLN A 59 -0.52 -11.12 11.39
N ASN A 60 -1.53 -11.60 12.11
CA ASN A 60 -2.50 -12.56 11.57
C ASN A 60 -3.30 -11.98 10.40
N GLN A 61 -3.73 -10.71 10.50
CA GLN A 61 -4.43 -10.03 9.41
C GLN A 61 -3.55 -9.88 8.16
N ILE A 62 -2.27 -9.56 8.33
CA ILE A 62 -1.30 -9.51 7.22
C ILE A 62 -1.14 -10.89 6.58
N GLN A 63 -0.97 -11.95 7.39
CA GLN A 63 -0.83 -13.31 6.89
C GLN A 63 -2.07 -13.77 6.10
N GLU A 64 -3.27 -13.48 6.61
CA GLU A 64 -4.53 -13.79 5.95
C GLU A 64 -4.67 -13.03 4.64
N LEU A 65 -4.36 -11.74 4.63
CA LEU A 65 -4.47 -10.90 3.43
C LEU A 65 -3.48 -11.33 2.35
N SER A 66 -2.23 -11.62 2.73
CA SER A 66 -1.22 -12.16 1.81
C SER A 66 -1.66 -13.50 1.20
N GLY A 67 -2.21 -14.40 2.02
CA GLY A 67 -2.73 -15.68 1.51
C GLY A 67 -3.90 -15.50 0.54
N ARG A 68 -4.81 -14.55 0.80
CA ARG A 68 -5.90 -14.22 -0.13
C ARG A 68 -5.39 -13.65 -1.46
N ILE A 69 -4.33 -12.82 -1.43
CA ILE A 69 -3.70 -12.28 -2.63
C ILE A 69 -3.06 -13.40 -3.46
N GLU A 70 -2.34 -14.31 -2.81
CA GLU A 70 -1.69 -15.44 -3.46
C GLU A 70 -2.71 -16.37 -4.13
N GLN A 71 -3.79 -16.73 -3.42
CA GLN A 71 -4.89 -17.51 -3.98
C GLN A 71 -5.56 -16.83 -5.19
N ALA A 72 -5.84 -15.52 -5.07
CA ALA A 72 -6.44 -14.77 -6.18
C ALA A 72 -5.52 -14.72 -7.41
N ASN A 73 -4.20 -14.63 -7.20
CA ASN A 73 -3.22 -14.63 -8.27
C ASN A 73 -3.11 -16.02 -8.94
N GLU A 74 -3.15 -17.10 -8.15
CA GLU A 74 -3.18 -18.47 -8.69
C GLU A 74 -4.44 -18.74 -9.51
N GLU A 75 -5.61 -18.36 -9.01
CA GLU A 75 -6.88 -18.49 -9.72
C GLU A 75 -6.87 -17.72 -11.04
N PHE A 76 -6.34 -16.49 -11.01
CA PHE A 76 -6.19 -15.67 -12.20
C PHE A 76 -5.22 -16.28 -13.21
N SER A 77 -4.04 -16.74 -12.78
CA SER A 77 -3.06 -17.40 -13.65
C SER A 77 -3.63 -18.67 -14.29
N ALA A 78 -4.39 -19.47 -13.53
CA ALA A 78 -5.09 -20.65 -14.04
C ALA A 78 -6.17 -20.30 -15.08
N PHE A 79 -6.84 -19.17 -14.93
CA PHE A 79 -7.80 -18.66 -15.92
C PHE A 79 -7.11 -18.19 -17.20
N VAL A 80 -6.03 -17.41 -17.07
CA VAL A 80 -5.24 -16.89 -18.21
C VAL A 80 -4.64 -18.01 -19.05
N SER A 81 -4.03 -19.00 -18.39
CA SER A 81 -3.36 -20.12 -19.06
C SER A 81 -4.30 -21.03 -19.84
N LYS A 82 -5.56 -21.17 -19.42
CA LYS A 82 -6.55 -22.01 -20.11
C LYS A 82 -7.26 -21.30 -21.27
N GLY A 83 -7.42 -19.99 -21.21
CA GLY A 83 -8.25 -19.24 -22.17
C GLY A 83 -7.49 -18.37 -23.17
N PHE A 84 -6.35 -17.78 -22.76
CA PHE A 84 -5.74 -16.65 -23.49
C PHE A 84 -4.32 -16.95 -24.00
N MET A 85 -3.54 -17.75 -23.28
CA MET A 85 -2.17 -18.09 -23.67
C MET A 85 -2.01 -18.68 -25.08
N PRO A 86 -2.84 -19.63 -25.58
CA PRO A 86 -2.60 -20.21 -26.90
C PRO A 86 -2.76 -19.21 -28.05
N ASP A 87 -3.59 -18.18 -27.88
CA ASP A 87 -3.89 -17.19 -28.93
C ASP A 87 -3.03 -15.93 -28.86
N LEU A 88 -2.41 -15.65 -27.70
CA LEU A 88 -1.64 -14.43 -27.44
C LEU A 88 -0.12 -14.66 -27.34
N GLN A 89 0.33 -15.92 -27.30
CA GLN A 89 1.76 -16.24 -27.33
C GLN A 89 2.44 -15.66 -28.58
N GLU A 90 3.56 -14.97 -28.36
CA GLU A 90 4.40 -14.31 -29.38
C GLU A 90 3.78 -13.10 -30.09
N LYS A 91 2.54 -12.72 -29.75
CA LYS A 91 1.92 -11.52 -30.31
C LYS A 91 2.54 -10.25 -29.71
N THR A 92 2.70 -9.24 -30.56
CA THR A 92 3.32 -7.97 -30.20
C THR A 92 2.25 -6.93 -29.92
N ILE A 93 2.34 -6.22 -28.79
CA ILE A 93 1.45 -5.10 -28.46
C ILE A 93 2.28 -3.85 -28.18
N GLY A 94 1.86 -2.73 -28.77
CA GLY A 94 2.43 -1.42 -28.46
C GLY A 94 1.91 -0.91 -27.12
N LEU A 95 2.77 -0.36 -26.28
CA LEU A 95 2.41 0.24 -25.01
C LEU A 95 2.81 1.71 -25.01
N TRP A 96 1.81 2.59 -24.97
CA TRP A 96 2.01 4.01 -24.71
C TRP A 96 1.45 4.33 -23.32
N MET A 97 2.22 5.04 -22.51
CA MET A 97 1.81 5.45 -21.18
C MET A 97 1.88 6.96 -21.04
N ASN A 98 0.88 7.55 -20.39
CA ASN A 98 0.89 8.97 -20.08
C ASN A 98 2.10 9.32 -19.18
N GLN A 99 2.67 10.51 -19.40
CA GLN A 99 3.80 11.01 -18.61
C GLN A 99 3.47 10.99 -17.11
N GLY A 100 4.28 10.28 -16.33
CA GLY A 100 4.12 10.12 -14.88
C GLY A 100 3.53 8.78 -14.43
N LEU A 101 3.09 7.92 -15.34
CA LEU A 101 2.75 6.53 -15.03
C LEU A 101 4.00 5.64 -15.13
N LYS A 102 4.20 4.79 -14.14
CA LYS A 102 5.28 3.81 -14.13
C LYS A 102 4.87 2.52 -14.84
N ASP A 103 5.82 1.87 -15.49
CA ASP A 103 5.69 0.58 -16.18
C ASP A 103 5.68 -0.64 -15.24
N GLU A 104 5.76 -0.42 -13.92
CA GLU A 104 5.93 -1.47 -12.89
C GLU A 104 4.84 -2.55 -12.91
N PHE A 105 3.68 -2.31 -13.52
CA PHE A 105 2.54 -3.25 -13.52
C PHE A 105 2.13 -3.75 -14.90
N ILE A 106 1.84 -2.84 -15.85
CA ILE A 106 1.24 -3.22 -17.15
C ILE A 106 2.22 -4.03 -18.01
N ARG A 107 3.50 -3.64 -18.07
CA ARG A 107 4.47 -4.38 -18.89
C ARG A 107 4.73 -5.79 -18.33
N PRO A 108 5.10 -5.98 -17.06
CA PRO A 108 5.29 -7.32 -16.50
C PRO A 108 4.05 -8.19 -16.63
N PHE A 109 2.86 -7.60 -16.49
CA PHE A 109 1.61 -8.30 -16.71
C PHE A 109 1.48 -8.82 -18.15
N LEU A 110 1.61 -7.97 -19.17
CA LEU A 110 1.48 -8.37 -20.57
C LEU A 110 2.56 -9.40 -20.98
N GLU A 111 3.79 -9.23 -20.49
CA GLU A 111 4.90 -10.17 -20.70
C GLU A 111 4.63 -11.52 -20.01
N SER A 112 4.02 -11.53 -18.82
CA SER A 112 3.66 -12.78 -18.12
C SER A 112 2.63 -13.63 -18.87
N VAL A 113 1.82 -12.99 -19.74
CA VAL A 113 0.85 -13.66 -20.62
C VAL A 113 1.52 -14.21 -21.89
N GLY A 114 2.79 -13.87 -22.13
CA GLY A 114 3.58 -14.33 -23.27
C GLY A 114 3.57 -13.38 -24.47
N MET A 115 3.10 -12.14 -24.30
CA MET A 115 3.13 -11.11 -25.33
C MET A 115 4.45 -10.34 -25.34
N LYS A 116 4.85 -9.86 -26.52
CA LYS A 116 5.99 -8.95 -26.70
C LYS A 116 5.50 -7.51 -26.58
N VAL A 117 5.98 -6.78 -25.58
CA VAL A 117 5.57 -5.38 -25.35
C VAL A 117 6.60 -4.42 -25.95
N ILE A 118 6.15 -3.52 -26.82
CA ILE A 118 7.00 -2.45 -27.39
C ILE A 118 6.57 -1.12 -26.81
N LEU A 119 7.48 -0.39 -26.18
CA LEU A 119 7.20 0.96 -25.70
C LEU A 119 7.15 1.93 -26.87
N ILE A 120 6.11 2.75 -26.90
CA ILE A 120 5.93 3.82 -27.87
C ILE A 120 6.07 5.14 -27.14
N ASP A 121 6.98 5.97 -27.61
CA ASP A 121 7.21 7.31 -27.09
C ASP A 121 6.17 8.30 -27.63
N GLU A 122 6.39 9.61 -27.48
CA GLU A 122 5.47 10.64 -27.99
C GLU A 122 5.49 10.83 -29.51
N SER A 123 6.35 10.12 -30.25
CA SER A 123 6.42 10.18 -31.70
C SER A 123 5.66 9.02 -32.35
N LEU A 124 5.06 9.29 -33.53
CA LEU A 124 4.41 8.25 -34.33
C LEU A 124 5.46 7.20 -34.75
N PRO A 125 5.26 5.91 -34.42
CA PRO A 125 6.18 4.87 -34.85
C PRO A 125 6.18 4.75 -36.38
N SER A 126 7.38 4.75 -36.97
CA SER A 126 7.60 4.60 -38.40
C SER A 126 8.55 3.43 -38.68
N PRO A 127 8.18 2.44 -39.51
CA PRO A 127 6.92 2.31 -40.25
C PRO A 127 5.73 1.99 -39.33
N LEU A 128 4.48 2.29 -39.75
CA LEU A 128 3.27 1.95 -38.98
C LEU A 128 3.24 0.44 -38.71
N PRO A 129 3.36 0.01 -37.44
CA PRO A 129 3.28 -1.41 -37.12
C PRO A 129 1.87 -2.00 -37.33
N ALA A 130 1.80 -3.27 -37.75
CA ALA A 130 0.56 -4.04 -37.86
C ALA A 130 0.15 -4.70 -36.53
N TYR A 131 0.31 -4.01 -35.42
CA TYR A 131 -0.07 -4.51 -34.10
C TYR A 131 -0.95 -3.52 -33.33
N PRO A 132 -1.81 -4.00 -32.41
CA PRO A 132 -2.60 -3.13 -31.55
C PRO A 132 -1.74 -2.32 -30.59
N ILE A 133 -2.19 -1.10 -30.27
CA ILE A 133 -1.56 -0.20 -29.30
C ILE A 133 -2.47 -0.03 -28.09
N LEU A 134 -1.91 -0.26 -26.91
CA LEU A 134 -2.50 0.01 -25.61
C LEU A 134 -2.08 1.38 -25.10
N PHE A 135 -3.04 2.28 -24.94
CA PHE A 135 -2.88 3.58 -24.31
C PHE A 135 -3.28 3.50 -22.84
N VAL A 136 -2.33 3.80 -21.95
CA VAL A 136 -2.54 3.81 -20.50
C VAL A 136 -2.56 5.26 -20.00
N GLY A 137 -3.73 5.68 -19.51
CA GLY A 137 -3.98 7.01 -18.96
C GLY A 137 -5.14 7.75 -19.62
N ALA A 138 -5.51 8.89 -19.05
CA ALA A 138 -6.60 9.73 -19.53
C ALA A 138 -6.24 10.53 -20.80
N GLN A 139 -4.95 10.80 -21.01
CA GLN A 139 -4.46 11.53 -22.18
C GLN A 139 -4.05 10.54 -23.26
N ARG A 140 -4.20 10.94 -24.52
CA ARG A 140 -3.67 10.22 -25.69
C ARG A 140 -2.61 11.10 -26.36
N PRO A 141 -1.61 10.51 -27.02
CA PRO A 141 -0.68 11.29 -27.81
C PRO A 141 -1.39 11.90 -29.02
N ASN A 142 -0.91 13.04 -29.51
CA ASN A 142 -1.56 13.79 -30.60
C ASN A 142 -1.71 12.94 -31.87
N TRP A 143 -0.73 12.08 -32.16
CA TRP A 143 -0.73 11.17 -33.30
C TRP A 143 -1.71 9.99 -33.15
N ALA A 144 -2.33 9.77 -31.98
CA ALA A 144 -3.26 8.66 -31.80
C ALA A 144 -4.45 8.70 -32.76
N HIS A 145 -4.82 9.89 -33.26
CA HIS A 145 -5.89 10.08 -34.24
C HIS A 145 -5.51 9.60 -35.64
N GLU A 146 -4.22 9.48 -35.93
CA GLU A 146 -3.70 8.96 -37.20
C GLU A 146 -3.63 7.42 -37.19
N TRP A 147 -3.89 6.79 -36.03
CA TRP A 147 -3.90 5.35 -35.85
C TRP A 147 -5.30 4.76 -36.09
N ALA A 148 -5.38 3.54 -36.65
CA ALA A 148 -6.65 2.85 -36.86
C ALA A 148 -7.36 2.60 -35.51
N GLU A 149 -8.54 3.19 -35.31
CA GLU A 149 -9.28 3.11 -34.04
C GLU A 149 -9.52 1.66 -33.57
N GLU A 150 -9.70 0.74 -34.52
CA GLU A 150 -9.91 -0.70 -34.30
C GLU A 150 -8.71 -1.38 -33.63
N LEU A 151 -7.50 -0.85 -33.84
CA LEU A 151 -6.25 -1.33 -33.25
C LEU A 151 -5.84 -0.51 -32.02
N THR A 152 -6.72 0.35 -31.51
CA THR A 152 -6.48 1.13 -30.30
C THR A 152 -7.23 0.57 -29.10
N LEU A 153 -6.48 0.32 -28.03
CA LEU A 153 -7.02 -0.08 -26.74
C LEU A 153 -6.72 1.02 -25.73
N GLN A 154 -7.71 1.40 -24.93
CA GLN A 154 -7.52 2.41 -23.89
C GLN A 154 -7.82 1.84 -22.51
N VAL A 155 -6.93 2.16 -21.58
CA VAL A 155 -7.03 1.84 -20.16
C VAL A 155 -6.78 3.10 -19.34
N GLU A 156 -7.70 3.45 -18.44
CA GLU A 156 -7.64 4.71 -17.68
C GLU A 156 -6.53 4.73 -16.60
N LYS A 157 -6.14 3.57 -16.08
CA LYS A 157 -5.23 3.42 -14.93
C LYS A 157 -4.20 2.31 -15.13
N ALA A 158 -2.98 2.53 -14.64
CA ALA A 158 -1.90 1.54 -14.73
C ALA A 158 -2.07 0.35 -13.77
N ASN A 159 -2.73 0.52 -12.62
CA ASN A 159 -2.99 -0.57 -11.67
C ASN A 159 -4.37 -1.18 -11.94
N LEU A 160 -4.38 -2.34 -12.62
CA LEU A 160 -5.60 -3.07 -12.94
C LEU A 160 -5.89 -4.11 -11.87
N THR A 161 -7.16 -4.22 -11.49
CA THR A 161 -7.65 -5.35 -10.69
C THR A 161 -7.67 -6.63 -11.53
N PRO A 162 -7.66 -7.84 -10.93
CA PRO A 162 -7.73 -9.10 -11.69
C PRO A 162 -8.90 -9.18 -12.69
N ALA A 163 -10.05 -8.61 -12.33
CA ALA A 163 -11.22 -8.54 -13.22
C ALA A 163 -10.96 -7.62 -14.43
N GLU A 164 -10.27 -6.50 -14.23
CA GLU A 164 -9.93 -5.57 -15.30
C GLU A 164 -8.82 -6.12 -16.20
N GLN A 165 -7.86 -6.85 -15.62
CA GLN A 165 -6.85 -7.59 -16.38
C GLN A 165 -7.48 -8.62 -17.32
N GLY A 166 -8.45 -9.40 -16.84
CA GLY A 166 -9.18 -10.37 -17.68
C GLY A 166 -9.91 -9.71 -18.84
N LYS A 167 -10.64 -8.61 -18.57
CA LYS A 167 -11.34 -7.83 -19.61
C LYS A 167 -10.37 -7.23 -20.64
N LEU A 168 -9.19 -6.78 -20.20
CA LEU A 168 -8.18 -6.26 -21.10
C LEU A 168 -7.68 -7.36 -22.05
N LEU A 169 -7.39 -8.56 -21.53
CA LEU A 169 -6.96 -9.70 -22.36
C LEU A 169 -8.03 -10.13 -23.35
N GLU A 170 -9.29 -10.18 -22.93
CA GLU A 170 -10.43 -10.46 -23.80
C GLU A 170 -10.53 -9.44 -24.94
N ARG A 171 -10.37 -8.15 -24.63
CA ARG A 171 -10.40 -7.09 -25.65
C ARG A 171 -9.20 -7.17 -26.60
N ILE A 172 -8.01 -7.48 -26.10
CA ILE A 172 -6.82 -7.71 -26.93
C ILE A 172 -7.06 -8.90 -27.87
N GLN A 173 -7.61 -10.01 -27.35
CA GLN A 173 -7.91 -11.18 -28.15
C GLN A 173 -8.93 -10.87 -29.25
N GLN A 174 -10.00 -10.14 -28.92
CA GLN A 174 -11.01 -9.72 -29.89
C GLN A 174 -10.40 -8.92 -31.04
N VAL A 175 -9.56 -7.92 -30.74
CA VAL A 175 -8.89 -7.11 -31.76
C VAL A 175 -8.03 -7.97 -32.70
N TYR A 176 -7.30 -8.96 -32.18
CA TYR A 176 -6.55 -9.87 -33.04
C TYR A 176 -7.42 -10.85 -33.83
N GLN A 177 -8.58 -11.26 -33.31
CA GLN A 177 -9.51 -12.13 -34.03
C GLN A 177 -10.21 -11.38 -35.17
N GLU A 178 -10.52 -10.10 -34.97
CA GLU A 178 -11.06 -9.20 -36.00
C GLU A 178 -10.02 -8.98 -37.12
N GLN A 179 -8.75 -8.71 -36.78
CA GLN A 179 -7.67 -8.61 -37.77
C GLN A 179 -7.48 -9.88 -38.62
N ASN A 180 -7.68 -11.06 -38.03
CA ASN A 180 -7.53 -12.34 -38.74
C ASN A 180 -8.74 -12.69 -39.61
N HIS A 181 -9.92 -12.09 -39.39
CA HIS A 181 -11.12 -12.33 -40.21
C HIS A 181 -11.24 -11.42 -41.44
N GLU A 182 -10.42 -10.36 -41.53
CA GLU A 182 -10.40 -9.43 -42.67
C GLU A 182 -9.49 -9.87 -43.85
N TYR A 183 -8.89 -11.07 -43.79
CA TYR A 183 -8.06 -11.65 -44.86
C TYR A 183 -8.64 -12.93 -45.46
#